data_AF-A0A0C4YBZ6-F1
#
_entry.id   AF-A0A0C4YBZ6-F1
#
_cell.length_a   1.000
_cell.length_b   1.000
_cell.length_c   1.000
_cell.angle_alpha   90.00
_cell.angle_beta   90.00
_cell.angle_gamma   90.00
#
_symmetry.space_group_name_H-M   'P 1'
#
loop_
_entity.id
_entity.type
_entity.pdbx_description
1 polymer ?
#
loop_
_entity_poly.entity_id
_entity_poly.type
_entity_poly.pdbx_seq_one_letter_code
_entity_poly.pdbx_strand_id
1 'polypeptide(L)' 'MFDEICQGCGRSAMEVSNWVFMDDKEKQAVWERITREGKGKRFRQG' A
#
# COMPACT_ATOMS: atom_id res chain seq x y z
N MET A 1 -4.44 18.48 4.55
CA MET A 1 -5.35 17.46 3.99
C MET A 1 -4.53 16.19 3.91
N PHE A 2 -4.84 15.18 4.72
CA PHE A 2 -4.06 13.93 4.73
C PHE A 2 -4.48 13.12 3.51
N ASP A 3 -3.52 12.74 2.66
CA ASP A 3 -3.81 11.89 1.50
C ASP A 3 -4.36 10.54 1.98
N GLU A 4 -5.39 10.04 1.29
CA GLU A 4 -5.98 8.72 1.59
C GLU A 4 -4.98 7.57 1.40
N ILE A 5 -3.92 7.82 0.62
CA ILE A 5 -2.84 6.89 0.30
C ILE A 5 -1.50 7.47 0.76
N CYS A 6 -0.77 6.70 1.57
CA CYS A 6 0.57 7.05 2.02
C CYS A 6 1.54 7.09 0.83
N GLN A 7 2.10 8.26 0.54
CA GLN A 7 3.08 8.47 -0.54
C GLN A 7 4.39 7.67 -0.34
N GLY A 8 4.69 7.25 0.90
CA GLY A 8 5.87 6.44 1.20
C GLY A 8 5.71 4.97 0.78
N CYS A 9 4.63 4.33 1.24
CA CYS A 9 4.40 2.89 1.07
C CYS A 9 3.35 2.52 0.02
N GLY A 10 2.56 3.48 -0.47
CA GLY A 10 1.47 3.26 -1.43
C GLY A 10 0.19 2.65 -0.84
N ARG A 11 0.16 2.41 0.48
CA ARG A 11 -0.99 1.84 1.20
C ARG A 11 -1.94 2.91 1.74
N SER A 12 -3.22 2.58 1.86
CA SER A 12 -4.19 3.40 2.58
C SER A 12 -4.03 3.28 4.09
N ALA A 13 -4.58 4.24 4.85
CA ALA A 13 -4.58 4.18 6.31
C ALA A 13 -5.27 2.90 6.83
N MET A 14 -6.34 2.47 6.17
CA MET A 14 -7.06 1.24 6.52
C MET A 14 -6.20 -0.01 6.30
N GLU A 15 -5.49 -0.09 5.17
CA GLU A 15 -4.60 -1.22 4.87
C GLU A 15 -3.44 -1.30 5.88
N VAL A 16 -2.93 -0.16 6.35
CA VAL A 16 -1.88 -0.12 7.37
C VAL A 16 -2.41 -0.56 8.73
N SER A 17 -3.56 -0.02 9.17
CA SER A 17 -4.17 -0.36 10.47
C SER A 17 -4.61 -1.82 10.55
N ASN A 18 -5.13 -2.37 9.45
CA ASN A 18 -5.69 -3.71 9.44
C ASN A 18 -4.68 -4.79 9.00
N TRP A 19 -3.43 -4.42 8.69
CA TRP A 19 -2.45 -5.33 8.09
C TRP A 19 -2.26 -6.65 8.86
N VAL A 20 -2.32 -6.60 10.19
CA VAL A 20 -2.14 -7.77 11.07
C VAL A 20 -3.34 -8.73 11.03
N PHE A 21 -4.52 -8.23 10.67
CA PHE A 21 -5.77 -8.99 10.57
C PHE A 21 -6.04 -9.51 9.16
N MET A 22 -5.28 -9.03 8.16
CA MET A 22 -5.44 -9.43 6.77
C MET A 22 -4.94 -10.87 6.55
N ASP A 23 -5.70 -11.62 5.76
CA ASP A 23 -5.27 -12.90 5.21
C ASP A 23 -4.23 -12.71 4.10
N ASP A 24 -3.50 -13.78 3.77
CA ASP A 24 -2.42 -13.70 2.77
C ASP A 24 -2.92 -13.26 1.38
N LYS A 25 -4.15 -13.64 1.01
CA LYS A 25 -4.79 -13.18 -0.23
C LYS A 25 -5.02 -11.68 -0.25
N GLU A 26 -5.47 -11.12 0.87
CA GLU A 26 -5.70 -9.68 1.00
C GLU A 26 -4.38 -8.92 0.94
N LYS A 27 -3.36 -9.41 1.66
CA LYS A 27 -2.01 -8.84 1.61
C LYS A 27 -1.43 -8.87 0.20
N GLN A 28 -1.65 -9.96 -0.54
CA GLN A 28 -1.21 -10.09 -1.93
C GLN A 28 -1.94 -9.10 -2.84
N ALA A 29 -3.26 -8.94 -2.72
CA ALA A 29 -4.01 -7.97 -3.50
C ALA A 29 -3.52 -6.52 -3.26
N VAL A 30 -3.22 -6.18 -1.99
CA VAL A 30 -2.59 -4.89 -1.65
C VAL A 30 -1.22 -4.76 -2.33
N TRP A 31 -0.39 -5.80 -2.28
CA TRP A 31 0.93 -5.83 -2.91
C TRP A 31 0.88 -5.67 -4.43
N GLU A 32 -0.01 -6.38 -5.11
CA GLU A 32 -0.21 -6.28 -6.56
C GLU A 32 -0.66 -4.87 -6.95
N ARG A 33 -1.59 -4.29 -6.18
CA ARG A 33 -2.07 -2.92 -6.39
C ARG A 33 -0.93 -1.90 -6.26
N ILE A 34 -0.19 -1.90 -5.14
CA ILE A 34 0.88 -0.91 -4.92
C ILE A 34 2.00 -1.04 -5.95
N THR A 35 2.30 -2.27 -6.38
CA THR A 35 3.32 -2.55 -7.39
C THR A 35 2.88 -2.06 -8.76
N ARG A 36 1.63 -2.34 -9.16
CA ARG A 36 1.05 -1.87 -10.42
C ARG A 36 0.92 -0.35 -10.48
N GLU A 37 0.56 0.29 -9.37
CA GLU A 37 0.37 1.73 -9.30
C GLU A 37 1.68 2.52 -9.19
N GLY A 38 2.77 1.88 -8.72
CA GLY A 38 4.07 2.54 -8.56
C GLY A 38 4.07 3.76 -7.61
N LYS A 39 3.03 3.90 -6.76
CA LYS A 39 2.79 5.09 -5.94
C LYS A 39 3.70 5.20 -4.71
N GLY A 40 4.27 4.10 -4.26
CA GLY A 40 5.21 4.13 -3.13
C GLY A 40 6.55 4.73 -3.57
N LYS A 41 7.10 5.67 -2.79
CA LYS A 41 8.47 6.19 -3.02
C LYS A 41 9.52 5.08 -3.16
N ARG A 42 9.33 3.92 -2.52
CA ARG A 42 10.18 2.72 -2.70
C ARG A 42 10.20 2.16 -4.14
N PHE A 43 9.13 2.35 -4.90
CA PHE A 43 9.00 1.91 -6.29
C PHE A 43 9.41 3.00 -7.30
N ARG A 44 9.56 4.26 -6.85
CA ARG A 44 10.26 5.32 -7.57
C ARG A 44 11.75 5.28 -7.22
N GLN A 45 12.47 4.24 -7.64
CA GLN A 45 13.93 4.36 -7.79
C GLN A 45 14.18 5.01 -9.16
N GLY A 46 14.51 6.30 -9.11
CA GLY A 46 15.45 6.90 -10.06
C GLY A 46 16.84 6.86 -9.44
#